data_AF-H2BTC4-F1
#
_entry.id   AF-H2BTC4-F1
#
_cell.length_a   1.000
_cell.length_b   1.000
_cell.length_c   1.000
_cell.angle_alpha   90.00
_cell.angle_beta   90.00
_cell.angle_gamma   90.00
#
_symmetry.space_group_name_H-M   'P 1'
#
loop_
_entity.id
_entity.type
_entity.pdbx_description
1 polymer ?
#
loop_
_entity_poly.entity_id
_entity_poly.type
_entity_poly.pdbx_seq_one_letter_code
_entity_poly.pdbx_strand_id
1 'polypeptide(L)'
;MSVKNPEYIGKKEFSNTFNYFREIFRSINHEIPNLYYNFTKYRISMKNLSRISLFVMLLFQSCIKGDDVNECPGICSEEFRNITVEIKDAEGNPVALDSYRVINTVNGNELSTEINDSEFQYFRENGIYPIFSDLYSEEFRQQEITINFKGYIDEVEVISSNYEVGADCCHVYYISGERELQIDQ
;
A
#
# COMPACT_ATOMS: atom_id res chain seq x y z
N MET A 1 13.29 22.73 32.14
CA MET A 1 12.44 23.76 31.52
C MET A 1 11.86 23.15 30.24
N SER A 2 10.83 22.34 30.42
CA SER A 2 9.43 22.61 30.06
C SER A 2 9.15 22.38 28.57
N VAL A 3 8.49 21.24 28.35
CA VAL A 3 7.75 20.83 27.16
C VAL A 3 6.83 21.96 26.68
N LYS A 4 6.75 22.18 25.36
CA LYS A 4 5.52 22.67 24.71
C LYS A 4 5.27 22.00 23.35
N ASN A 5 4.13 21.33 23.37
CA ASN A 5 3.25 20.77 22.34
C ASN A 5 2.98 21.71 21.14
N PRO A 6 2.87 21.21 19.89
CA PRO A 6 2.16 21.91 18.83
C PRO A 6 0.67 21.54 18.84
N GLU A 7 -0.17 22.54 19.12
CA GLU A 7 -1.63 22.49 19.00
C GLU A 7 -2.09 22.33 17.54
N TYR A 8 -2.88 21.28 17.31
CA TYR A 8 -4.12 21.25 16.53
C TYR A 8 -4.36 22.35 15.47
N ILE A 9 -3.97 22.07 14.23
CA ILE A 9 -4.58 22.68 13.03
C ILE A 9 -5.78 21.80 12.65
N GLY A 10 -6.99 22.26 12.96
CA GLY A 10 -8.20 21.48 12.64
C GLY A 10 -9.49 22.15 13.09
N LYS A 11 -9.72 23.41 12.70
CA LYS A 11 -10.99 24.11 13.01
C LYS A 11 -11.47 25.10 11.95
N LYS A 12 -11.08 24.94 10.67
CA LYS A 12 -11.50 25.86 9.60
C LYS A 12 -12.41 25.32 8.50
N GLU A 13 -12.70 24.02 8.44
CA GLU A 13 -13.55 23.49 7.34
C GLU A 13 -15.02 23.26 7.71
N PHE A 14 -15.39 23.21 8.99
CA PHE A 14 -16.77 22.87 9.38
C PHE A 14 -17.79 24.01 9.22
N SER A 15 -17.35 25.26 9.01
CA SER A 15 -18.26 26.41 8.91
C SER A 15 -18.85 26.64 7.51
N ASN A 16 -18.22 26.07 6.47
CA ASN A 16 -18.63 26.33 5.08
C ASN A 16 -19.82 25.47 4.63
N THR A 17 -19.99 24.28 5.20
CA THR A 17 -21.11 23.39 4.84
C THR A 17 -22.46 23.92 5.34
N PHE A 18 -22.49 24.53 6.53
CA PHE A 18 -23.72 25.08 7.10
C PHE A 18 -24.24 26.32 6.33
N ASN A 19 -23.32 27.15 5.83
CA ASN A 19 -23.66 28.29 5.00
C ASN A 19 -24.16 27.87 3.61
N TYR A 20 -23.61 26.78 3.04
CA TYR A 20 -24.09 26.23 1.78
C TYR A 20 -25.52 25.68 1.88
N PHE A 21 -25.84 24.93 2.95
CA PHE A 21 -27.21 24.46 3.19
C PHE A 21 -28.19 25.61 3.45
N ARG A 22 -27.75 26.68 4.13
CA ARG A 22 -28.58 27.87 4.36
C ARG A 22 -28.94 28.60 3.07
N GLU A 23 -28.01 28.69 2.12
CA GLU A 23 -28.26 29.30 0.81
C GLU A 23 -29.17 28.43 -0.07
N ILE A 24 -29.04 27.10 -0.03
CA ILE A 24 -29.97 26.18 -0.71
C ILE A 24 -31.40 26.31 -0.13
N PHE A 25 -31.55 26.38 1.19
CA PHE A 25 -32.87 26.59 1.80
C PHE A 25 -33.45 27.98 1.50
N ARG A 26 -32.61 28.98 1.23
CA ARG A 26 -33.06 30.31 0.80
C ARG A 26 -33.54 30.32 -0.66
N SER A 27 -32.86 29.60 -1.55
CA SER A 27 -33.27 29.54 -2.96
C SER A 27 -34.56 28.73 -3.18
N ILE A 28 -34.80 27.69 -2.37
CA ILE A 28 -36.04 26.88 -2.45
C ILE A 28 -37.28 27.66 -2.00
N ASN A 29 -37.14 28.60 -1.07
CA ASN A 29 -38.28 29.34 -0.50
C ASN A 29 -38.83 30.46 -1.40
N HIS A 30 -38.19 30.76 -2.54
CA HIS A 30 -38.59 31.90 -3.38
C HIS A 30 -39.44 31.52 -4.62
N GLU A 31 -39.76 30.23 -4.83
CA GLU A 31 -40.52 29.80 -6.03
C GLU A 31 -41.78 28.95 -5.81
N ILE A 32 -42.23 28.66 -4.59
CA ILE A 32 -43.47 27.86 -4.42
C ILE A 32 -44.36 28.37 -3.28
N PRO A 33 -45.31 29.29 -3.53
CA PRO A 33 -46.34 29.63 -2.56
C PRO A 33 -47.45 28.55 -2.42
N ASN A 34 -47.40 27.44 -3.17
CA ASN A 34 -48.58 26.60 -3.42
C ASN A 34 -48.44 25.09 -3.14
N LEU A 35 -47.53 24.66 -2.26
CA LEU A 35 -47.52 23.26 -1.78
C LEU A 35 -48.10 23.05 -0.38
N TYR A 36 -48.44 24.12 0.35
CA TYR A 36 -49.06 24.01 1.67
C TYR A 36 -50.54 23.59 1.65
N TYR A 37 -51.21 23.64 0.48
CA TYR A 37 -52.65 23.42 0.39
C TYR A 37 -53.08 21.95 0.16
N ASN A 38 -52.15 21.02 -0.07
CA ASN A 38 -52.49 19.61 -0.32
C ASN A 38 -52.11 18.62 0.79
N PHE A 39 -51.47 19.07 1.89
CA PHE A 39 -51.14 18.18 3.00
C PHE A 39 -52.29 17.92 3.99
N THR A 40 -53.40 18.65 3.90
CA THR A 40 -54.55 18.46 4.81
C THR A 40 -55.51 17.34 4.40
N LYS A 41 -55.28 16.63 3.28
CA LYS A 41 -56.17 15.55 2.83
C LYS A 41 -55.76 14.15 3.30
N TYR A 42 -54.52 13.94 3.75
CA TYR A 42 -54.09 12.65 4.28
C TYR A 42 -54.06 12.67 5.81
N ARG A 43 -55.20 12.33 6.42
CA ARG A 43 -55.32 12.03 7.85
C ARG A 43 -54.67 10.67 8.12
N ILE A 44 -53.34 10.58 8.01
CA ILE A 44 -52.60 9.41 8.44
C ILE A 44 -52.79 9.31 9.95
N SER A 45 -53.51 8.28 10.39
CA SER A 45 -53.78 8.04 11.81
C SER A 45 -52.48 8.01 12.60
N MET A 46 -52.34 8.88 13.61
CA MET A 46 -51.15 8.99 14.48
C MET A 46 -50.75 7.66 15.16
N LYS A 47 -51.64 6.67 15.17
CA LYS A 47 -51.36 5.31 15.68
C LYS A 47 -50.44 4.49 14.76
N ASN A 48 -50.41 4.80 13.46
CA ASN A 48 -49.58 4.10 12.48
C ASN A 48 -48.21 4.77 12.30
N LEU A 49 -48.09 6.06 12.63
CA LEU A 49 -46.82 6.80 12.66
C LEU A 49 -45.82 6.23 13.68
N SER A 50 -46.31 5.81 14.85
CA SER A 50 -45.47 5.14 15.86
C SER A 50 -44.89 3.80 15.37
N ARG A 51 -45.65 3.04 14.56
CA ARG A 51 -45.20 1.76 14.00
C ARG A 51 -44.20 1.94 12.86
N ILE A 52 -44.37 2.98 12.04
CA ILE A 52 -43.44 3.32 10.97
C ILE A 52 -42.12 3.83 11.54
N SER A 53 -42.16 4.63 12.61
CA SER A 53 -40.94 5.11 13.30
C SER A 53 -40.10 3.97 13.86
N LEU A 54 -40.72 2.88 14.34
CA LEU A 54 -40.00 1.71 14.84
C LEU A 54 -39.33 0.91 13.71
N PHE A 55 -39.99 0.84 12.54
CA PHE A 55 -39.46 0.15 11.36
C PHE A 55 -38.28 0.90 10.71
N VAL A 56 -38.31 2.23 10.73
CA VAL A 56 -37.23 3.08 10.21
C VAL A 56 -35.97 3.01 11.09
N MET A 57 -36.13 2.83 12.40
CA MET A 57 -35.00 2.70 13.34
C MET A 57 -34.19 1.41 13.13
N LEU A 58 -34.81 0.35 12.61
CA LEU A 58 -34.16 -0.92 12.29
C LEU A 58 -33.33 -0.87 11.00
N LEU A 59 -33.53 0.15 10.14
CA LEU A 59 -32.78 0.30 8.89
C LEU A 59 -31.44 1.03 9.05
N PHE A 60 -31.10 1.51 10.25
CA PHE A 60 -29.85 2.21 10.53
C PHE A 60 -28.75 1.33 11.16
N GLN A 61 -28.96 0.02 11.29
CA GLN A 61 -27.88 -0.91 11.65
C GLN A 61 -27.08 -1.41 10.43
N SER A 62 -26.70 -0.48 9.54
CA SER A 62 -25.63 -0.78 8.59
C SER A 62 -24.31 -0.82 9.34
N CYS A 63 -23.69 -1.98 9.25
CA CYS A 63 -22.40 -2.35 9.84
C CYS A 63 -21.34 -1.26 9.61
N ILE A 64 -20.78 -0.72 10.70
CA ILE A 64 -19.45 -0.10 10.63
C ILE A 64 -18.49 -1.27 10.46
N LYS A 65 -18.10 -1.56 9.22
CA LYS A 65 -16.94 -2.43 8.99
C LYS A 65 -15.76 -1.72 9.64
N GLY A 66 -15.11 -2.41 10.58
CA GLY A 66 -13.89 -1.88 11.19
C GLY A 66 -12.88 -1.63 10.08
N ASP A 67 -12.22 -0.49 10.15
CA ASP A 67 -11.18 -0.10 9.20
C ASP A 67 -10.11 -1.19 9.20
N ASP A 68 -10.01 -1.94 8.09
CA ASP A 68 -8.89 -2.83 7.86
C ASP A 68 -7.64 -1.94 7.80
N VAL A 69 -6.64 -2.24 8.63
CA VAL A 69 -5.35 -1.50 8.70
C VAL A 69 -4.54 -1.61 7.39
N ASN A 70 -5.14 -2.17 6.33
CA ASN A 70 -4.56 -2.43 5.01
C ASN A 70 -5.33 -1.74 3.87
N GLU A 71 -6.09 -0.69 4.14
CA GLU A 71 -6.72 0.10 3.08
C GLU A 71 -5.68 0.92 2.32
N CYS A 72 -5.19 0.35 1.22
CA CYS A 72 -4.36 1.06 0.24
C CYS A 72 -5.26 1.98 -0.62
N PRO A 73 -5.18 3.32 -0.46
CA PRO A 73 -5.99 4.25 -1.25
C PRO A 73 -5.50 4.25 -2.70
N GLY A 74 -6.36 3.85 -3.64
CA GLY A 74 -5.90 3.31 -4.93
C GLY A 74 -5.85 4.31 -6.10
N ILE A 75 -4.63 4.57 -6.59
CA ILE A 75 -4.20 4.52 -8.01
C ILE A 75 -2.70 4.13 -7.99
N CYS A 76 -2.34 2.97 -8.56
CA CYS A 76 -0.94 2.56 -8.77
C CYS A 76 -0.50 2.81 -10.23
N SER A 77 0.79 3.04 -10.45
CA SER A 77 1.37 3.01 -11.80
C SER A 77 1.45 1.56 -12.29
N GLU A 78 1.48 1.38 -13.61
CA GLU A 78 1.68 0.07 -14.26
C GLU A 78 3.18 -0.27 -14.41
N GLU A 79 4.05 0.35 -13.61
CA GLU A 79 5.48 0.04 -13.63
C GLU A 79 5.76 -1.24 -12.83
N PHE A 80 6.78 -2.00 -13.23
CA PHE A 80 7.23 -3.18 -12.50
C PHE A 80 8.65 -2.93 -11.97
N ARG A 81 8.84 -2.99 -10.66
CA ARG A 81 10.12 -2.68 -9.99
C ARG A 81 10.85 -3.94 -9.55
N ASN A 82 12.16 -3.91 -9.80
CA ASN A 82 13.13 -4.92 -9.36
C ASN A 82 14.25 -4.24 -8.57
N ILE A 83 14.54 -4.78 -7.40
CA ILE A 83 15.70 -4.45 -6.59
C ILE A 83 16.80 -5.44 -6.98
N THR A 84 17.92 -4.94 -7.50
CA THR A 84 19.06 -5.73 -7.97
C THR A 84 20.34 -5.51 -7.17
N VAL A 85 21.33 -6.37 -7.32
CA VAL A 85 22.71 -6.15 -6.84
C VAL A 85 23.68 -6.36 -7.98
N GLU A 86 24.77 -5.60 -8.00
CA GLU A 86 25.88 -5.77 -8.91
C GLU A 86 26.98 -6.59 -8.23
N ILE A 87 27.61 -7.50 -8.96
CA ILE A 87 28.73 -8.31 -8.48
C ILE A 87 29.90 -8.14 -9.42
N LYS A 88 31.04 -7.73 -8.87
CA LYS A 88 32.26 -7.44 -9.62
C LYS A 88 33.49 -8.12 -9.01
N ASP A 89 34.51 -8.32 -9.84
CA ASP A 89 35.85 -8.70 -9.40
C ASP A 89 36.65 -7.48 -8.90
N ALA A 90 37.89 -7.70 -8.46
CA ALA A 90 38.77 -6.63 -7.98
C ALA A 90 39.15 -5.62 -9.07
N GLU A 91 39.05 -6.00 -10.33
CA GLU A 91 39.28 -5.16 -11.51
C GLU A 91 38.02 -4.40 -11.95
N GLY A 92 36.86 -4.67 -11.34
CA GLY A 92 35.58 -4.05 -11.63
C GLY A 92 34.79 -4.70 -12.78
N ASN A 93 35.20 -5.87 -13.26
CA ASN A 93 34.45 -6.62 -14.28
C ASN A 93 33.28 -7.39 -13.65
N PRO A 94 32.17 -7.59 -14.38
CA PRO A 94 31.03 -8.35 -13.88
C PRO A 94 31.39 -9.82 -13.61
N VAL A 95 30.90 -10.34 -12.48
CA VAL A 95 31.09 -11.76 -12.12
C VAL A 95 29.82 -12.57 -12.42
N ALA A 96 30.00 -13.65 -13.16
CA ALA A 96 28.97 -14.63 -13.45
C ALA A 96 28.86 -15.65 -12.30
N LEU A 97 27.69 -15.73 -11.66
CA LEU A 97 27.34 -16.77 -10.71
C LEU A 97 26.75 -17.97 -11.45
N ASP A 98 26.97 -19.18 -10.95
CA ASP A 98 26.32 -20.39 -11.46
C ASP A 98 24.89 -20.52 -10.96
N SER A 99 24.64 -20.07 -9.72
CA SER A 99 23.32 -19.96 -9.13
C SER A 99 23.32 -18.92 -8.02
N TYR A 100 22.12 -18.50 -7.61
CA TYR A 100 21.96 -17.67 -6.43
C TYR A 100 20.64 -17.99 -5.73
N ARG A 101 20.53 -17.57 -4.47
CA ARG A 101 19.31 -17.68 -3.67
C ARG A 101 19.04 -16.40 -2.91
N VAL A 102 17.77 -16.11 -2.69
CA VAL A 102 17.31 -15.05 -1.80
C VAL A 102 16.50 -15.69 -0.70
N ILE A 103 16.84 -15.43 0.56
CA ILE A 103 16.19 -16.06 1.71
C ILE A 103 15.61 -14.99 2.62
N ASN A 104 14.33 -15.08 2.98
CA ASN A 104 13.77 -14.29 4.06
C ASN A 104 14.35 -14.78 5.39
N THR A 105 15.05 -13.90 6.10
CA THR A 105 15.80 -14.27 7.32
C THR A 105 14.90 -14.58 8.52
N VAL A 106 13.65 -14.12 8.52
CA VAL A 106 12.71 -14.30 9.63
C VAL A 106 12.09 -15.70 9.62
N ASN A 107 11.64 -16.17 8.45
CA ASN A 107 10.94 -17.45 8.32
C ASN A 107 11.74 -18.53 7.58
N GLY A 108 12.87 -18.17 6.96
CA GLY A 108 13.71 -19.09 6.19
C GLY A 108 13.17 -19.43 4.80
N ASN A 109 12.10 -18.77 4.35
CA ASN A 109 11.52 -19.02 3.03
C ASN A 109 12.45 -18.50 1.94
N GLU A 110 12.56 -19.27 0.85
CA GLU A 110 13.26 -18.85 -0.34
C GLU A 110 12.36 -17.94 -1.20
N LEU A 111 12.88 -16.77 -1.55
CA LEU A 111 12.26 -15.72 -2.37
C LEU A 111 12.96 -15.56 -3.73
N SER A 112 13.68 -16.59 -4.17
CA SER A 112 14.32 -16.61 -5.49
C SER A 112 13.23 -16.71 -6.56
N THR A 113 13.15 -15.72 -7.45
CA THR A 113 12.24 -15.77 -8.60
C THR A 113 12.68 -16.87 -9.57
N GLU A 114 11.71 -17.61 -10.14
CA GLU A 114 11.98 -18.51 -11.26
C GLU A 114 12.39 -17.69 -12.49
N ILE A 115 13.64 -17.84 -12.92
CA ILE A 115 14.22 -17.10 -14.04
C ILE A 115 14.51 -18.08 -15.17
N ASN A 116 14.13 -17.70 -16.39
CA ASN A 116 14.43 -18.51 -17.56
C ASN A 116 15.90 -18.40 -17.97
N ASP A 117 16.42 -19.38 -18.70
CA ASP A 117 17.84 -19.44 -19.07
C ASP A 117 18.36 -18.18 -19.79
N SER A 118 17.54 -17.55 -20.64
CA SER A 118 17.95 -16.35 -21.38
C SER A 118 18.08 -15.11 -20.51
N GLU A 119 17.18 -14.96 -19.54
CA GLU A 119 17.21 -13.87 -18.57
C GLU A 119 18.33 -14.10 -17.55
N PHE A 120 18.54 -15.35 -17.11
CA PHE A 120 19.66 -15.68 -16.25
C PHE A 120 21.01 -15.45 -16.94
N GLN A 121 21.11 -15.76 -18.24
CA GLN A 121 22.28 -15.44 -19.04
C GLN A 121 22.56 -13.93 -19.07
N TYR A 122 21.54 -13.09 -19.22
CA TYR A 122 21.68 -11.63 -19.15
C TYR A 122 22.22 -11.18 -17.79
N PHE A 123 21.74 -11.75 -16.68
CA PHE A 123 22.24 -11.46 -15.34
C PHE A 123 23.71 -11.83 -15.17
N ARG A 124 24.13 -12.99 -15.70
CA ARG A 124 25.54 -13.41 -15.67
C ARG A 124 26.45 -12.51 -16.49
N GLU A 125 26.03 -12.11 -17.68
CA GLU A 125 26.82 -11.24 -18.57
C GLU A 125 27.06 -9.84 -17.99
N ASN A 126 26.11 -9.33 -17.21
CA ASN A 126 26.18 -8.00 -16.64
C ASN A 126 26.57 -8.00 -15.15
N GLY A 127 26.63 -9.16 -14.50
CA GLY A 127 26.86 -9.28 -13.06
C GLY A 127 25.74 -8.63 -12.24
N ILE A 128 24.49 -8.61 -12.74
CA ILE A 128 23.35 -7.94 -12.09
C ILE A 128 22.30 -8.97 -11.73
N TYR A 129 21.99 -9.14 -10.45
CA TYR A 129 21.08 -10.17 -9.95
C TYR A 129 19.88 -9.56 -9.22
N PRO A 130 18.63 -9.90 -9.56
CA PRO A 130 17.47 -9.43 -8.82
C PRO A 130 17.37 -10.14 -7.47
N ILE A 131 17.19 -9.34 -6.41
CA ILE A 131 17.07 -9.81 -5.03
C ILE A 131 15.66 -9.65 -4.46
N PHE A 132 14.84 -8.76 -5.02
CA PHE A 132 13.45 -8.57 -4.59
C PHE A 132 12.67 -7.83 -5.68
N SER A 133 11.37 -8.10 -5.83
CA SER A 133 10.57 -7.55 -6.93
C SER A 133 9.11 -7.37 -6.57
N ASP A 134 8.38 -6.66 -7.42
CA ASP A 134 6.93 -6.50 -7.33
C ASP A 134 6.15 -7.84 -7.37
N LEU A 135 6.77 -8.98 -7.69
CA LEU A 135 6.13 -10.30 -7.50
C LEU A 135 5.75 -10.56 -6.04
N TYR A 136 6.48 -9.93 -5.11
CA TYR A 136 6.31 -10.09 -3.67
C TYR A 136 5.59 -8.90 -3.01
N SER A 137 5.17 -7.89 -3.79
CA SER A 137 4.55 -6.67 -3.24
C SER A 137 3.23 -6.94 -2.53
N GLU A 138 2.43 -7.89 -3.02
CA GLU A 138 1.18 -8.31 -2.38
C GLU A 138 1.43 -9.07 -1.07
N GLU A 139 2.43 -9.95 -1.05
CA GLU A 139 2.78 -10.77 0.12
C GLU A 139 3.32 -9.92 1.27
N PHE A 140 4.21 -8.98 0.96
CA PHE A 140 4.85 -8.09 1.93
C PHE A 140 4.27 -6.69 1.92
N ARG A 141 3.04 -6.51 1.46
CA ARG A 141 2.38 -5.19 1.39
C ARG A 141 2.45 -4.49 2.74
N GLN A 142 2.97 -3.25 2.73
CA GLN A 142 3.19 -2.41 3.91
C GLN A 142 4.07 -3.07 4.98
N GLN A 143 4.97 -3.95 4.57
CA GLN A 143 5.94 -4.61 5.44
C GLN A 143 7.34 -4.32 4.95
N GLU A 144 8.26 -4.29 5.92
CA GLU A 144 9.69 -4.28 5.70
C GLU A 144 10.24 -5.62 6.19
N ILE A 145 11.13 -6.22 5.42
CA ILE A 145 11.72 -7.52 5.71
C ILE A 145 13.24 -7.46 5.52
N THR A 146 13.92 -8.37 6.22
CA THR A 146 15.35 -8.62 5.99
C THR A 146 15.51 -9.88 5.16
N ILE A 147 16.19 -9.75 4.02
CA ILE A 147 16.53 -10.87 3.13
C ILE A 147 18.04 -11.09 3.11
N ASN A 148 18.47 -12.33 2.87
CA ASN A 148 19.85 -12.71 2.67
C ASN A 148 20.01 -13.19 1.22
N PHE A 149 20.82 -12.47 0.45
CA PHE A 149 21.25 -12.88 -0.87
C PHE A 149 22.48 -13.77 -0.75
N LYS A 150 22.49 -14.88 -1.48
CA LYS A 150 23.60 -15.84 -1.53
C LYS A 150 23.91 -16.17 -2.98
N GLY A 151 25.16 -16.05 -3.39
CA GLY A 151 25.63 -16.40 -4.73
C GLY A 151 26.65 -17.53 -4.69
N TYR A 152 26.62 -18.37 -5.72
CA TYR A 152 27.41 -19.59 -5.80
C TYR A 152 28.17 -19.71 -7.12
N ILE A 153 29.41 -20.20 -7.02
CA ILE A 153 30.25 -20.62 -8.16
C ILE A 153 30.78 -22.02 -7.81
N ASP A 154 30.66 -22.97 -8.73
CA ASP A 154 31.04 -24.37 -8.52
C ASP A 154 30.43 -24.97 -7.22
N GLU A 155 29.16 -24.64 -6.95
CA GLU A 155 28.42 -25.01 -5.72
C GLU A 155 28.97 -24.42 -4.40
N VAL A 156 30.01 -23.59 -4.45
CA VAL A 156 30.59 -22.90 -3.30
C VAL A 156 29.93 -21.53 -3.12
N GLU A 157 29.48 -21.23 -1.90
CA GLU A 157 29.00 -19.88 -1.54
C GLU A 157 30.17 -18.90 -1.61
N VAL A 158 30.16 -18.01 -2.60
CA VAL A 158 31.19 -16.98 -2.78
C VAL A 158 30.77 -15.62 -2.22
N ILE A 159 29.46 -15.47 -1.96
CA ILE A 159 28.91 -14.21 -1.47
C ILE A 159 27.68 -14.46 -0.61
N SER A 160 27.59 -13.73 0.50
CA SER A 160 26.39 -13.68 1.34
C SER A 160 26.24 -12.28 1.92
N SER A 161 25.11 -11.64 1.64
CA SER A 161 24.85 -10.26 2.07
C SER A 161 23.39 -10.07 2.47
N ASN A 162 23.18 -9.27 3.52
CA ASN A 162 21.86 -8.96 4.05
C ASN A 162 21.36 -7.63 3.49
N TYR A 163 20.05 -7.58 3.22
CA TYR A 163 19.37 -6.41 2.72
C TYR A 163 18.08 -6.16 3.49
N GLU A 164 17.78 -4.89 3.71
CA GLU A 164 16.45 -4.45 4.15
C GLU A 164 15.68 -3.95 2.92
N VAL A 165 14.51 -4.52 2.70
CA VAL A 165 13.61 -4.20 1.61
C VAL A 165 12.19 -4.11 2.15
N GLY A 166 11.33 -3.38 1.46
CA GLY A 166 9.92 -3.32 1.81
C GLY A 166 9.02 -3.29 0.59
N ALA A 167 7.73 -3.41 0.82
CA ALA A 167 6.71 -3.13 -0.19
C ALA A 167 5.71 -2.13 0.35
N ASP A 168 5.36 -1.14 -0.47
CA ASP A 168 4.27 -0.21 -0.18
C ASP A 168 2.96 -0.76 -0.77
N CYS A 169 1.99 0.10 -1.02
CA CYS A 169 0.73 -0.29 -1.60
C CYS A 169 0.81 -0.76 -3.07
N CYS A 170 1.88 -0.40 -3.77
CA CYS A 170 2.01 -0.60 -5.21
C CYS A 170 3.32 -1.33 -5.58
N HIS A 171 4.45 -0.96 -4.96
CA HIS A 171 5.76 -1.42 -5.38
C HIS A 171 6.67 -1.79 -4.22
N VAL A 172 7.70 -2.56 -4.56
CA VAL A 172 8.85 -2.76 -3.67
C VAL A 172 9.76 -1.54 -3.65
N TYR A 173 10.46 -1.37 -2.54
CA TYR A 173 11.49 -0.37 -2.34
C TYR A 173 12.66 -0.91 -1.54
N TYR A 174 13.83 -0.36 -1.84
CA TYR A 174 15.09 -0.68 -1.17
C TYR A 174 15.28 0.23 0.04
N ILE A 175 15.76 -0.34 1.14
CA ILE A 175 16.04 0.39 2.39
C ILE A 175 17.56 0.44 2.65
N SER A 176 18.21 -0.71 2.77
CA SER A 176 19.64 -0.79 3.11
C SER A 176 20.34 -2.09 2.66
N GLY A 177 21.67 -2.07 2.62
CA GLY A 177 22.55 -3.13 2.09
C GLY A 177 23.64 -2.63 1.14
N GLU A 178 24.59 -3.49 0.75
CA GLU A 178 25.62 -3.12 -0.23
C GLU A 178 25.16 -3.48 -1.65
N ARG A 179 25.07 -2.50 -2.54
CA ARG A 179 24.49 -2.68 -3.90
C ARG A 179 25.50 -3.16 -4.93
N GLU A 180 26.78 -3.01 -4.64
CA GLU A 180 27.90 -3.41 -5.48
C GLU A 180 28.82 -4.26 -4.62
N LEU A 181 28.78 -5.56 -4.85
CA LEU A 181 29.50 -6.54 -4.07
C LEU A 181 30.77 -6.96 -4.82
N GLN A 182 31.89 -7.03 -4.11
CA GLN A 182 33.16 -7.46 -4.69
C GLN A 182 33.49 -8.89 -4.27
N ILE A 183 33.95 -9.70 -5.21
CA ILE A 183 34.53 -11.03 -4.93
C ILE A 183 36.03 -10.94 -5.20
N ASP A 184 36.82 -11.22 -4.17
CA ASP A 184 38.26 -11.42 -4.32
C ASP A 184 38.48 -12.85 -4.84
N GLN A 185 38.77 -12.98 -6.13
CA GLN A 185 39.16 -14.26 -6.76
C GLN A 185 40.64 -14.57 -6.55
#